data_AF-A0A746EK17-F1
#
_entry.id   AF-A0A746EK17-F1
#
_cell.length_a   1.000
_cell.length_b   1.000
_cell.length_c   1.000
_cell.angle_alpha   90.00
_cell.angle_beta   90.00
_cell.angle_gamma   90.00
#
_symmetry.space_group_name_H-M   'P 1'
#
loop_
_entity.id
_entity.type
_entity.pdbx_description
1 polymer ?
#
loop_
_entity_poly.entity_id
_entity_poly.type
_entity_poly.pdbx_seq_one_letter_code
_entity_poly.pdbx_strand_id
1 'polypeptide(L)'
;MNSINYQVLREAAQNYQSMLAWYEAIPDGPNAEVDCDEALAAFKRQIRHREVDIIADLLDELEAAKKRIAELEEKETLRPVGVMSKGAFWRPENSESRFIALWPGPGICLLRKRPDDGVIVYARADAGIKD
;
A
#
# COMPACT_ATOMS: atom_id res chain seq x y z
N MET A 1 20.01 -2.17 24.21
CA MET A 1 19.58 -1.06 23.34
C MET A 1 18.19 -0.63 23.78
N ASN A 2 18.00 0.65 24.10
CA ASN A 2 16.71 1.20 24.53
C ASN A 2 15.81 1.28 23.27
N SER A 3 14.73 0.50 23.17
CA SER A 3 13.92 0.49 21.94
C SER A 3 13.32 1.88 21.69
N ILE A 4 13.28 2.30 20.43
CA ILE A 4 12.60 3.55 20.05
C ILE A 4 11.11 3.27 20.15
N ASN A 5 10.38 4.11 20.90
CA ASN A 5 8.92 4.04 20.92
C ASN A 5 8.37 4.84 19.75
N TYR A 6 8.21 4.18 18.59
CA TYR A 6 7.71 4.80 17.36
C TYR A 6 6.30 5.37 17.51
N GLN A 7 5.47 4.83 18.40
CA GLN A 7 4.13 5.35 18.65
C GLN A 7 4.19 6.72 19.31
N VAL A 8 4.97 6.87 20.37
CA VAL A 8 5.16 8.16 21.07
C VAL A 8 5.86 9.18 20.17
N LEU A 9 6.84 8.76 19.37
CA LEU A 9 7.49 9.63 18.40
C LEU A 9 6.51 10.14 17.33
N ARG A 10 5.62 9.27 16.84
CA ARG A 10 4.56 9.63 15.89
C ARG A 10 3.56 10.61 16.49
N GLU A 11 3.09 10.37 17.71
CA GLU A 11 2.16 11.28 18.40
C GLU A 11 2.77 12.67 18.60
N ALA A 12 4.03 12.74 19.03
CA ALA A 12 4.74 14.01 19.17
C ALA A 12 4.93 14.73 17.82
N ALA A 13 5.22 13.99 16.74
CA ALA A 13 5.31 14.55 15.39
C ALA A 13 3.97 15.12 14.91
N GLN A 14 2.87 14.40 15.13
CA GLN A 14 1.52 14.82 14.75
C GLN A 14 1.07 16.06 15.53
N ASN A 15 1.39 16.14 16.83
CA ASN A 15 1.10 17.31 17.63
C ASN A 15 1.84 18.54 17.09
N TYR A 16 3.15 18.41 16.85
CA TYR A 16 3.94 19.49 16.24
C TYR A 16 3.40 19.93 14.87
N GLN A 17 3.06 18.98 13.99
CA GLN A 17 2.48 19.30 12.68
C GLN A 17 1.14 20.03 12.80
N SER A 18 0.32 19.64 13.77
CA SER A 18 -0.99 20.26 14.00
C SER A 18 -0.84 21.69 14.53
N MET A 19 0.10 21.90 15.47
CA MET A 19 0.42 23.23 15.99
C MET A 19 1.03 24.13 14.91
N LEU A 20 1.97 23.62 14.12
CA LEU A 20 2.57 24.35 13.01
C LEU A 20 1.50 24.78 12.00
N ALA A 21 0.62 23.88 11.60
CA ALA A 21 -0.47 24.19 10.68
C ALA A 21 -1.43 25.26 11.26
N TRP A 22 -1.68 25.23 12.56
CA TRP A 22 -2.50 26.24 13.23
C TRP A 22 -1.81 27.61 13.27
N TYR A 23 -0.52 27.67 13.62
CA TYR A 23 0.29 28.89 13.60
C TYR A 23 0.39 29.50 12.19
N GLU A 24 0.61 28.67 11.17
CA GLU A 24 0.65 29.13 9.78
C GLU A 24 -0.70 29.72 9.33
N ALA A 25 -1.82 29.19 9.83
CA ALA A 25 -3.15 29.69 9.52
C ALA A 25 -3.52 30.97 10.30
N ILE A 26 -3.04 31.11 11.55
CA ILE A 26 -3.35 32.22 12.44
C ILE A 26 -2.06 32.66 13.16
N PRO A 27 -1.15 33.38 12.48
CA PRO A 27 0.15 33.73 13.04
C PRO A 27 0.06 34.71 14.21
N ASP A 28 -0.95 35.58 14.21
CA ASP A 28 -1.24 36.52 15.32
C ASP A 28 -2.11 35.87 16.43
N GLY A 29 -2.29 34.55 16.39
CA GLY A 29 -3.02 33.80 17.39
C GLY A 29 -2.37 33.95 18.77
N PRO A 30 -3.15 34.03 19.85
CA PRO A 30 -2.60 34.13 21.20
C PRO A 30 -1.72 32.90 21.49
N ASN A 31 -0.48 33.13 21.89
CA ASN A 31 0.53 32.10 22.19
C ASN A 31 0.91 31.18 21.03
N ALA A 32 0.56 31.49 19.78
CA ALA A 32 0.74 30.56 18.67
C ALA A 32 2.20 30.16 18.41
N GLU A 33 3.12 31.12 18.53
CA GLU A 33 4.57 30.88 18.45
C GLU A 33 5.06 29.99 19.62
N VAL A 34 4.64 30.29 20.85
CA VAL A 34 5.04 29.57 22.06
C VAL A 34 4.57 28.11 22.02
N ASP A 35 3.32 27.90 21.64
CA ASP A 35 2.68 26.58 21.55
C ASP A 35 3.36 25.72 20.47
N CYS A 36 3.77 26.33 19.35
CA CYS A 36 4.55 25.65 18.30
C CYS A 36 5.95 25.27 18.76
N ASP A 37 6.64 26.18 19.44
CA ASP A 37 7.99 25.95 19.96
C ASP A 37 8.01 24.86 21.02
N GLU A 38 7.00 24.82 21.91
CA GLU A 38 6.85 23.76 22.90
C GLU A 38 6.63 22.40 22.23
N ALA A 39 5.77 22.34 21.21
CA ALA A 39 5.53 21.11 20.45
C ALA A 39 6.79 20.64 19.71
N LEU A 40 7.57 21.57 19.13
CA LEU A 40 8.85 21.27 18.49
C LEU A 40 9.87 20.74 19.49
N ALA A 41 9.97 21.35 20.68
CA ALA A 41 10.85 20.92 21.75
C ALA A 41 10.47 19.51 22.26
N ALA A 42 9.17 19.24 22.42
CA ALA A 42 8.66 17.93 22.81
C ALA A 42 9.02 16.84 21.78
N PHE A 43 8.87 17.14 20.48
CA PHE A 43 9.28 16.22 19.41
C PHE A 43 10.79 15.94 19.42
N LYS A 44 11.61 16.99 19.50
CA LYS A 44 13.08 16.86 19.60
C LYS A 44 13.50 16.04 20.82
N ARG A 45 12.78 16.16 21.95
CA ARG A 45 13.03 15.37 23.16
C ARG A 45 12.81 13.87 22.96
N GLN A 46 11.90 13.47 22.06
CA GLN A 46 11.70 12.05 21.73
C GLN A 46 12.87 11.49 20.92
N ILE A 47 13.41 12.29 20.01
CA ILE A 47 14.53 11.91 19.12
C ILE A 47 15.87 11.88 19.88
N ARG A 48 16.11 12.88 20.75
CA ARG A 48 17.38 13.10 21.48
C ARG A 48 18.59 13.24 20.54
N HIS A 49 19.42 12.20 20.47
CA HIS A 49 20.64 12.14 19.63
C HIS A 49 20.62 10.86 18.77
N ARG A 50 19.41 10.37 18.47
CA ARG A 50 19.17 9.09 17.80
C ARG A 50 18.65 9.31 16.38
N GLU A 51 18.85 10.50 15.81
CA GLU A 51 18.40 10.85 14.47
C GLU A 51 18.87 9.81 13.46
N VAL A 52 20.17 9.49 13.51
CA VAL A 52 20.81 8.55 12.58
C VAL A 52 20.26 7.13 12.77
N ASP A 53 20.10 6.69 14.02
CA ASP A 53 19.55 5.35 14.33
C ASP A 53 18.10 5.23 13.87
N ILE A 54 17.26 6.23 14.15
CA ILE A 54 15.85 6.28 13.75
C ILE A 54 15.74 6.24 12.22
N ILE A 55 16.57 7.02 11.52
CA ILE A 55 16.55 7.06 10.06
C ILE A 55 17.02 5.72 9.48
N ALA A 56 18.08 5.12 10.01
CA ALA A 56 18.57 3.82 9.57
C ALA A 56 17.51 2.73 9.75
N ASP A 57 16.91 2.62 10.95
CA ASP A 57 15.86 1.65 11.24
C ASP A 57 14.65 1.82 10.28
N LEU A 58 14.22 3.07 10.04
CA LEU A 58 13.10 3.36 9.13
C LEU A 58 13.42 3.01 7.67
N LEU A 59 14.68 3.19 7.23
CA LEU A 59 15.11 2.82 5.89
C LEU A 59 15.13 1.30 5.71
N ASP A 60 15.62 0.56 6.71
CA ASP A 60 15.64 -0.90 6.71
C ASP A 60 14.21 -1.48 6.69
N GLU A 61 13.31 -0.93 7.52
CA GLU A 61 11.89 -1.32 7.53
C GLU A 61 11.21 -1.03 6.17
N LEU A 62 11.52 0.11 5.54
CA LEU A 62 10.98 0.48 4.25
C LEU A 62 11.46 -0.46 3.14
N GLU A 63 12.74 -0.82 3.14
CA GLU A 63 13.30 -1.77 2.17
C GLU A 63 12.69 -3.17 2.33
N ALA A 64 12.58 -3.65 3.58
CA ALA A 64 11.93 -4.92 3.87
C ALA A 64 10.46 -4.94 3.43
N ALA A 65 9.72 -3.85 3.66
CA ALA A 65 8.33 -3.72 3.21
C ALA A 65 8.21 -3.72 1.68
N LYS A 66 9.07 -2.97 0.98
CA LYS A 66 9.11 -2.95 -0.49
C LYS A 66 9.41 -4.32 -1.07
N LYS A 67 10.38 -5.04 -0.50
CA LYS A 67 10.71 -6.40 -0.92
C LYS A 67 9.51 -7.34 -0.74
N ARG A 68 8.83 -7.27 0.40
CA ARG A 68 7.62 -8.07 0.66
C ARG A 68 6.49 -7.76 -0.34
N ILE A 69 6.30 -6.49 -0.70
CA ILE A 69 5.32 -6.09 -1.73
C ILE A 69 5.70 -6.69 -3.08
N ALA A 70 6.96 -6.57 -3.51
CA ALA A 70 7.42 -7.14 -4.77
C ALA A 70 7.25 -8.67 -4.84
N GLU A 71 7.55 -9.39 -3.75
CA GLU A 71 7.32 -10.83 -3.65
C GLU A 71 5.83 -11.21 -3.71
N LEU A 72 4.94 -10.36 -3.17
CA LEU A 72 3.49 -10.57 -3.24
C LEU A 72 2.96 -10.25 -4.65
N GLU A 73 3.44 -9.17 -5.28
CA GLU A 73 3.08 -8.81 -6.65
C GLU A 73 3.53 -9.87 -7.65
N GLU A 74 4.72 -10.45 -7.49
CA GLU A 74 5.20 -11.57 -8.30
C GLU A 74 4.26 -12.79 -8.17
N LYS A 75 3.85 -13.11 -6.94
CA LYS A 75 2.90 -14.20 -6.66
C LYS A 75 1.49 -13.91 -7.19
N GLU A 76 1.08 -12.65 -7.24
CA GLU A 76 -0.23 -12.24 -7.76
C GLU A 76 -0.24 -11.94 -9.27
N THR A 77 0.80 -12.30 -10.01
CA THR A 77 0.81 -12.20 -11.48
C THR A 77 -0.29 -13.08 -12.09
N LEU A 78 -1.46 -12.47 -12.30
CA LEU A 78 -2.59 -13.06 -13.00
C LEU A 78 -2.18 -13.32 -14.44
N ARG A 79 -1.98 -14.59 -14.79
CA ARG A 79 -1.75 -15.00 -16.17
C ARG A 79 -3.11 -15.07 -16.88
N PRO A 80 -3.28 -14.50 -18.08
CA PRO A 80 -4.50 -14.70 -18.86
C PRO A 80 -4.59 -16.18 -19.25
N VAL A 81 -5.58 -16.89 -18.72
CA VAL A 81 -5.73 -18.35 -18.94
C VAL A 81 -6.61 -18.65 -20.15
N GLY A 82 -7.48 -17.71 -20.56
CA GLY A 82 -8.26 -17.86 -21.78
C GLY A 82 -9.33 -16.80 -21.97
N VAL A 83 -10.03 -16.92 -23.10
CA VAL A 83 -11.21 -16.11 -23.45
C VAL A 83 -12.39 -17.06 -23.51
N MET A 84 -13.47 -16.78 -22.80
CA MET A 84 -14.66 -17.64 -22.74
C MET A 84 -15.94 -16.82 -22.91
N SER A 85 -17.02 -17.41 -23.42
CA SER A 85 -18.31 -16.72 -23.53
C SER A 85 -19.00 -16.61 -22.17
N LYS A 86 -19.75 -15.53 -21.94
CA LYS A 86 -20.53 -15.31 -20.71
C LYS A 86 -21.45 -16.48 -20.34
N GLY A 87 -22.06 -17.12 -21.33
CA GLY A 87 -22.92 -18.29 -21.12
C GLY A 87 -22.16 -19.55 -20.66
N ALA A 88 -20.87 -19.67 -20.99
CA ALA A 88 -20.01 -20.75 -20.49
C ALA A 88 -19.43 -20.44 -19.09
N PHE A 89 -19.30 -19.16 -18.72
CA PHE A 89 -18.87 -18.74 -17.37
C PHE A 89 -19.85 -19.16 -16.27
N TRP A 90 -21.16 -19.18 -16.52
CA TRP A 90 -22.17 -19.55 -15.53
C TRP A 90 -22.44 -21.05 -15.40
N ARG A 91 -21.80 -21.91 -16.22
CA ARG A 91 -21.98 -23.37 -16.14
C ARG A 91 -21.21 -24.14 -15.05
N PRO A 92 -20.19 -23.62 -14.34
CA PRO A 92 -19.50 -24.40 -13.31
C PRO A 92 -20.22 -24.27 -11.97
N GLU A 93 -21.35 -24.97 -11.82
CA GLU A 93 -22.04 -25.11 -10.52
C GLU A 93 -21.30 -26.03 -9.54
N ASN A 94 -20.07 -26.49 -9.83
CA ASN A 94 -19.38 -27.42 -8.94
C ASN A 94 -17.85 -27.50 -9.05
N SER A 95 -17.15 -26.43 -9.47
CA SER A 95 -15.68 -26.40 -9.42
C SER A 95 -15.23 -25.25 -8.53
N GLU A 96 -14.34 -25.50 -7.58
CA GLU A 96 -13.72 -24.53 -6.66
C GLU A 96 -12.81 -23.49 -7.38
N SER A 97 -13.22 -23.00 -8.53
CA SER A 97 -12.34 -22.26 -9.42
C SER A 97 -12.53 -20.76 -9.25
N ARG A 98 -11.49 -20.14 -8.67
CA ARG A 98 -11.33 -18.73 -8.30
C ARG A 98 -11.12 -17.81 -9.52
N PHE A 99 -12.06 -17.82 -10.46
CA PHE A 99 -11.94 -16.99 -11.66
C PHE A 99 -12.51 -15.59 -11.44
N ILE A 100 -11.73 -14.56 -11.80
CA ILE A 100 -12.21 -13.17 -11.86
C ILE A 100 -12.44 -12.82 -13.33
N ALA A 101 -13.68 -12.46 -13.66
CA ALA A 101 -14.03 -11.92 -14.96
C ALA A 101 -13.71 -10.42 -14.99
N LEU A 102 -12.76 -10.02 -15.84
CA LEU A 102 -12.52 -8.60 -16.13
C LEU A 102 -12.96 -8.30 -17.56
N TRP A 103 -13.82 -7.30 -17.71
CA TRP A 103 -14.17 -6.77 -19.02
C TRP A 103 -12.93 -6.09 -19.61
N PRO A 104 -12.43 -6.50 -20.79
CA PRO A 104 -11.34 -5.76 -21.40
C PRO A 104 -11.81 -4.36 -21.73
N GLY A 105 -11.11 -3.36 -21.19
CA GLY A 105 -11.17 -2.00 -21.72
C GLY A 105 -10.72 -1.98 -23.18
N PRO A 106 -11.07 -0.92 -23.94
CA PRO A 106 -10.61 -0.77 -25.32
C PRO A 106 -9.06 -0.82 -25.38
N GLY A 107 -8.50 -1.72 -26.19
CA GLY A 107 -7.04 -1.82 -26.43
C GLY A 107 -6.39 -3.20 -26.22
N ILE A 108 -7.12 -4.22 -25.74
CA ILE A 108 -6.56 -5.57 -25.55
C ILE A 108 -6.75 -6.42 -26.82
N CYS A 109 -5.64 -6.75 -27.51
CA CYS A 109 -5.63 -7.60 -28.70
C CYS A 109 -5.63 -9.10 -28.32
N LEU A 110 -6.64 -9.85 -28.78
CA LEU A 110 -6.74 -11.29 -28.56
C LEU A 110 -6.35 -12.06 -29.83
N LEU A 111 -5.59 -13.15 -29.67
CA LEU A 111 -5.08 -14.01 -30.75
C LEU A 111 -6.15 -14.90 -31.43
N ARG A 112 -7.41 -14.87 -30.98
CA ARG A 112 -8.53 -15.65 -31.55
C ARG A 112 -9.75 -14.76 -31.76
N LYS A 113 -10.60 -15.11 -32.74
CA LYS A 113 -11.89 -14.43 -32.97
C LYS A 113 -12.74 -14.48 -31.68
N ARG A 114 -13.17 -13.30 -31.24
CA ARG A 114 -14.02 -13.10 -30.06
C ARG A 114 -15.44 -13.60 -30.35
N PRO A 115 -16.09 -14.33 -29.43
CA PRO A 115 -17.55 -14.36 -29.37
C PRO A 115 -18.07 -12.94 -29.10
N ASP A 116 -19.24 -12.56 -29.62
CA ASP A 116 -19.79 -11.20 -29.38
C ASP A 116 -19.94 -10.88 -27.88
N ASP A 117 -20.08 -11.91 -27.04
CA ASP A 117 -20.14 -11.84 -25.57
C ASP A 117 -18.91 -12.51 -24.88
N GLY A 118 -17.72 -12.34 -25.47
CA GLY A 118 -16.47 -12.88 -24.93
C GLY A 118 -15.96 -12.12 -23.70
N VAL A 119 -15.63 -12.86 -22.64
CA VAL A 119 -15.07 -12.44 -21.35
C VAL A 119 -13.62 -12.96 -21.23
N ILE A 120 -12.69 -12.14 -20.73
CA ILE A 120 -11.34 -12.61 -20.39
C ILE A 120 -11.38 -13.22 -19.00
N VAL A 121 -10.89 -14.45 -18.88
CA VAL A 121 -10.88 -15.20 -17.63
C VAL A 121 -9.45 -15.25 -17.10
N TYR A 122 -9.25 -14.71 -15.91
CA TYR A 122 -8.00 -14.83 -15.17
C TYR A 122 -8.16 -15.90 -14.10
N ALA A 123 -7.19 -16.82 -14.01
CA ALA A 123 -7.08 -17.72 -12.88
C ALA A 123 -6.04 -17.16 -11.91
N ARG A 124 -6.35 -17.19 -10.61
CA ARG A 124 -5.31 -17.02 -9.59
C ARG A 124 -4.45 -18.28 -9.60
N ALA A 125 -3.25 -18.19 -10.18
CA ALA A 125 -2.28 -19.27 -10.08
C ALA A 125 -1.62 -19.15 -8.71
N ASP A 126 -1.92 -20.08 -7.80
CA ASP A 126 -1.12 -20.21 -6.59
C ASP A 126 0.30 -20.58 -7.03
N ALA A 127 1.30 -19.77 -6.65
CA ALA A 127 2.69 -20.00 -7.01
C ALA A 127 3.19 -21.32 -6.38
N GLY A 128 3.02 -22.43 -7.11
CA GLY A 128 3.40 -23.75 -6.64
C GLY A 128 2.81 -24.88 -7.48
N ILE A 129 3.22 -25.01 -8.74
CA ILE A 129 3.29 -26.33 -9.38
C ILE A 129 4.78 -26.68 -9.39
N LYS A 130 5.18 -27.52 -8.42
CA LYS A 130 6.44 -28.26 -8.53
C LYS A 130 6.17 -29.43 -9.48
N ASP A 131 7.04 -29.57 -10.49
CA ASP A 131 7.11 -30.76 -11.35
C ASP A 131 7.38 -32.03 -10.53
#